data_AF-A0A1W1EEZ3-F1
#
_entry.id   AF-A0A1W1EEZ3-F1
#
_cell.length_a   1.000
_cell.length_b   1.000
_cell.length_c   1.000
_cell.angle_alpha   90.00
_cell.angle_beta   90.00
_cell.angle_gamma   90.00
#
_symmetry.space_group_name_H-M   'P 1'
#
loop_
_entity.id
_entity.type
_entity.pdbx_description
1 polymer ?
#
loop_
_entity_poly.entity_id
_entity_poly.type
_entity_poly.pdbx_seq_one_letter_code
_entity_poly.pdbx_strand_id
1 'polypeptide(L)'
;MKKTKLISAAALTLLLMVGCATNEPKFNVNDTMTVMHDDKAYNIPKGSHLSPFTDSKVLEVYTKAGLKNCEKGALTWEENSVSEEIGIAIKQGDKDIFKKLAKENKIGCVKPSK
;
A
#
# COMPACT_ATOMS: atom_id res chain seq x y z
N MET A 1 -12.28 -65.99 -2.04
CA MET A 1 -11.95 -64.66 -1.49
C MET A 1 -10.47 -64.39 -1.72
N LYS A 2 -10.10 -63.56 -2.71
CA LYS A 2 -8.71 -63.15 -2.96
C LYS A 2 -8.60 -61.65 -2.64
N LYS A 3 -7.80 -61.31 -1.62
CA LYS A 3 -7.55 -59.93 -1.18
C LYS A 3 -6.41 -59.36 -2.02
N THR A 4 -6.70 -58.44 -2.93
CA THR A 4 -5.69 -57.63 -3.61
C THR A 4 -5.27 -56.48 -2.68
N LYS A 5 -3.99 -56.48 -2.30
CA LYS A 5 -3.35 -55.39 -1.56
C LYS A 5 -3.08 -54.24 -2.55
N LEU A 6 -3.83 -53.16 -2.42
CA LEU A 6 -3.54 -51.88 -3.09
C LEU A 6 -2.30 -51.27 -2.43
N ILE A 7 -1.19 -51.25 -3.16
CA ILE A 7 0.01 -50.52 -2.80
C ILE A 7 -0.31 -49.02 -2.96
N SER A 8 -0.26 -48.29 -1.86
CA SER A 8 -0.50 -46.85 -1.80
C SER A 8 0.51 -46.10 -2.65
N ALA A 9 0.05 -45.53 -3.76
CA ALA A 9 0.79 -44.55 -4.58
C ALA A 9 0.73 -43.16 -3.94
N ALA A 10 1.10 -43.05 -2.66
CA ALA A 10 1.03 -41.83 -1.87
C ALA A 10 2.42 -41.41 -1.38
N ALA A 11 3.37 -41.27 -2.29
CA ALA A 11 4.68 -40.70 -1.96
C ALA A 11 5.36 -40.20 -3.23
N LEU A 12 4.93 -39.07 -3.81
CA LEU A 12 5.81 -38.29 -4.71
C LEU A 12 5.34 -36.86 -5.05
N THR A 13 4.47 -36.22 -4.24
CA THR A 13 4.06 -34.82 -4.48
C THR A 13 4.70 -33.79 -3.53
N LEU A 14 5.63 -34.19 -2.66
CA LEU A 14 6.19 -33.31 -1.62
C LEU A 14 7.36 -32.40 -2.04
N LEU A 15 7.67 -32.27 -3.33
CA LEU A 15 8.90 -31.57 -3.77
C LEU A 15 8.69 -30.33 -4.65
N LEU A 16 7.47 -29.82 -4.77
CA LEU A 16 7.19 -28.56 -5.48
C LEU A 16 7.01 -27.34 -4.56
N MET A 17 7.48 -27.40 -3.31
CA MET A 17 7.74 -26.20 -2.51
C MET A 17 9.15 -25.66 -2.79
N VAL A 18 9.48 -25.44 -4.05
CA VAL A 18 10.57 -24.51 -4.39
C VAL A 18 10.02 -23.14 -4.00
N GLY A 19 10.47 -22.65 -2.85
CA GLY A 19 10.06 -21.38 -2.30
C GLY A 19 10.11 -20.32 -3.39
N CYS A 20 8.94 -19.75 -3.72
CA CYS A 20 8.90 -18.40 -4.25
C CYS A 20 9.46 -17.52 -3.13
N ALA A 21 10.79 -17.39 -3.07
CA ALA A 21 11.41 -16.24 -2.44
C ALA A 21 10.76 -15.06 -3.15
N THR A 22 9.82 -14.41 -2.46
CA THR A 22 9.11 -13.24 -2.94
C THR A 22 10.14 -12.13 -3.09
N ASN A 23 10.88 -12.15 -4.20
CA ASN A 23 11.60 -11.01 -4.73
C ASN A 23 10.57 -10.00 -5.29
N GLU A 24 9.46 -9.79 -4.58
CA GLU A 24 8.62 -8.64 -4.86
C GLU A 24 9.49 -7.41 -4.58
N PRO A 25 9.61 -6.50 -5.57
CA PRO A 25 10.36 -5.28 -5.37
C PRO A 25 9.83 -4.58 -4.13
N LYS A 26 10.71 -4.30 -3.16
CA LYS A 26 10.33 -3.48 -2.01
C LYS A 26 9.86 -2.13 -2.53
N PHE A 27 8.76 -1.64 -1.96
CA PHE A 27 8.24 -0.31 -2.29
C PHE A 27 9.34 0.74 -2.15
N ASN A 28 9.47 1.58 -3.18
CA ASN A 28 10.47 2.64 -3.23
C ASN A 28 9.77 3.98 -3.49
N VAL A 29 9.72 4.83 -2.47
CA VAL A 29 9.10 6.15 -2.54
C VAL A 29 9.72 7.07 -3.59
N ASN A 30 10.97 6.81 -3.99
CA ASN A 30 11.68 7.62 -4.98
C ASN A 30 11.46 7.15 -6.43
N ASP A 31 10.92 5.95 -6.64
CA ASP A 31 10.57 5.47 -7.99
C ASP A 31 9.14 5.89 -8.31
N THR A 32 8.99 7.00 -9.03
CA THR A 32 7.69 7.66 -9.23
C THR A 32 7.07 7.38 -10.61
N MET A 33 5.76 7.58 -10.69
CA MET A 33 4.97 7.65 -11.91
C MET A 33 4.11 8.93 -11.91
N THR A 34 3.79 9.43 -13.11
CA THR A 34 2.90 10.56 -13.28
C THR A 34 1.45 10.10 -13.34
N VAL A 35 0.58 10.73 -12.56
CA VAL A 35 -0.87 10.55 -12.58
C VAL A 35 -1.56 11.89 -12.85
N MET A 36 -2.67 11.85 -13.58
CA MET A 36 -3.51 13.03 -13.84
C MET A 36 -4.66 13.10 -12.84
N HIS A 37 -4.89 14.26 -12.24
CA HIS A 37 -6.03 14.55 -11.38
C HIS A 37 -6.43 16.02 -11.56
N ASP A 38 -7.69 16.28 -11.92
CA ASP A 38 -8.22 17.61 -12.23
C ASP A 38 -7.33 18.41 -13.20
N ASP A 39 -6.98 17.80 -14.35
CA ASP A 39 -6.11 18.37 -15.39
C ASP A 39 -4.69 18.74 -14.94
N LYS A 40 -4.29 18.33 -13.74
CA LYS A 40 -2.94 18.54 -13.21
C LYS A 40 -2.19 17.20 -13.12
N ALA A 41 -0.91 17.25 -13.46
CA ALA A 41 -0.01 16.12 -13.32
C ALA A 41 0.57 16.08 -11.89
N TYR A 42 0.70 14.89 -11.32
CA TYR A 42 1.35 14.65 -10.02
C TYR A 42 2.30 13.47 -10.14
N ASN A 43 3.49 13.58 -9.56
CA ASN A 43 4.44 12.47 -9.49
C ASN A 43 4.32 11.75 -8.15
N ILE A 44 3.71 10.56 -8.16
CA ILE A 44 3.54 9.70 -6.98
C ILE A 44 4.41 8.45 -7.09
N PRO A 45 4.78 7.79 -5.97
CA PRO A 45 5.51 6.53 -6.04
C PRO A 45 4.78 5.46 -6.84
N LYS A 46 5.49 4.61 -7.58
CA LYS A 46 4.90 3.43 -8.22
C LYS A 46 4.37 2.47 -7.15
N GLY A 47 3.24 1.82 -7.43
CA GLY A 47 2.56 0.99 -6.44
C GLY A 47 1.80 1.80 -5.38
N SER A 48 1.54 3.08 -5.65
CA SER A 48 0.65 3.93 -4.86
C SER A 48 -0.49 4.48 -5.72
N HIS A 49 -1.48 5.08 -5.06
CA HIS A 49 -2.57 5.81 -5.69
C HIS A 49 -2.79 7.13 -4.93
N LEU A 50 -3.44 8.08 -5.60
CA LEU A 50 -3.95 9.27 -4.91
C LEU A 50 -5.05 8.82 -3.95
N SER A 51 -4.97 9.28 -2.71
CA SER A 51 -6.00 8.99 -1.72
C SER A 51 -7.34 9.51 -2.22
N PRO A 52 -8.43 8.75 -2.09
CA PRO A 52 -9.77 9.27 -2.36
C PRO A 52 -10.19 10.34 -1.35
N PHE A 53 -9.44 10.48 -0.26
CA PHE A 53 -9.75 11.37 0.85
C PHE A 53 -9.04 12.72 0.70
N THR A 54 -9.65 13.63 -0.06
CA THR A 54 -9.12 14.97 -0.33
C THR A 54 -9.69 16.07 0.59
N ASP A 55 -10.52 15.71 1.58
CA ASP A 55 -11.08 16.68 2.54
C ASP A 55 -9.95 17.32 3.39
N SER A 56 -10.06 18.62 3.59
CA SER A 56 -9.30 19.41 4.57
C SER A 56 -9.09 18.73 5.93
N LYS A 57 -10.10 18.00 6.44
CA LYS A 57 -10.00 17.26 7.71
C LYS A 57 -9.00 16.10 7.64
N VAL A 58 -8.87 15.46 6.48
CA VAL A 58 -7.95 14.34 6.27
C VAL A 58 -6.54 14.87 6.09
N LEU A 59 -6.36 15.95 5.33
CA LEU A 59 -5.08 16.67 5.26
C LEU A 59 -4.57 17.06 6.66
N GLU A 60 -5.45 17.54 7.55
CA GLU A 60 -5.07 17.87 8.93
C GLU A 60 -4.56 16.64 9.72
N VAL A 61 -5.13 15.45 9.49
CA VAL A 61 -4.64 14.20 10.08
C VAL A 61 -3.23 13.88 9.59
N TYR A 62 -2.97 14.03 8.29
CA TYR A 62 -1.65 13.78 7.69
C TYR A 62 -0.60 14.80 8.18
N THR A 63 -0.96 16.08 8.29
CA THR A 63 -0.09 17.12 8.86
C THR A 63 0.22 16.81 10.33
N LYS A 64 -0.78 16.41 11.14
CA LYS A 64 -0.60 15.98 12.53
C LYS A 64 0.20 14.69 12.67
N ALA A 65 0.21 13.85 11.63
CA ALA A 65 1.06 12.66 11.56
C ALA A 65 2.54 12.98 11.29
N GLY A 66 2.88 14.25 11.04
CA GLY A 66 4.26 14.71 10.84
C GLY A 66 4.67 14.84 9.37
N LEU A 67 3.73 14.71 8.43
CA LEU A 67 4.01 14.87 7.00
C LEU A 67 4.08 16.36 6.64
N LYS A 68 5.31 16.86 6.47
CA LYS A 68 5.62 18.30 6.31
C LYS A 68 5.13 18.93 5.01
N ASN A 69 4.82 18.12 4.00
CA ASN A 69 4.41 18.58 2.65
C ASN A 69 2.89 18.51 2.42
N CYS A 70 2.12 18.23 3.48
CA CYS A 70 0.66 18.18 3.44
C CYS A 70 0.09 19.55 3.77
N GLU A 71 0.11 20.43 2.76
CA GLU A 71 -0.41 21.80 2.85
C GLU A 71 -1.53 22.04 1.83
N LYS A 72 -2.17 23.21 1.90
CA LYS A 72 -3.32 23.55 1.05
C LYS A 72 -2.98 23.39 -0.43
N GLY A 73 -3.75 22.58 -1.14
CA GLY A 73 -3.58 22.30 -2.57
C GLY A 73 -2.63 21.13 -2.90
N ALA A 74 -2.04 20.50 -1.89
CA ALA A 74 -1.42 19.19 -2.06
C ALA A 74 -2.48 18.08 -2.06
N LEU A 75 -2.18 16.99 -2.76
CA LEU A 75 -2.93 15.74 -2.68
C LEU A 75 -2.17 14.75 -1.81
N THR A 76 -2.90 13.87 -1.14
CA THR A 76 -2.34 12.73 -0.41
C THR A 76 -2.21 11.53 -1.35
N TRP A 77 -1.21 10.69 -1.11
CA TRP A 77 -1.05 9.40 -1.78
C TRP A 77 -0.83 8.30 -0.75
N GLU A 78 -1.21 7.07 -1.11
CA GLU A 78 -1.15 5.88 -0.28
C GLU A 78 -0.58 4.71 -1.09
N GLU A 79 0.36 3.96 -0.51
CA GLU A 79 0.78 2.68 -1.06
C GLU A 79 -0.43 1.74 -1.16
N ASN A 80 -0.52 1.00 -2.27
CA ASN A 80 -1.67 0.12 -2.53
C ASN A 80 -1.89 -0.93 -1.43
N SER A 81 -0.83 -1.35 -0.73
CA SER A 81 -0.90 -2.36 0.33
C SER A 81 -1.55 -1.87 1.63
N VAL A 82 -1.70 -0.55 1.82
CA VAL A 82 -2.15 0.03 3.10
C VAL A 82 -3.53 0.67 3.07
N SER A 83 -4.20 0.75 1.92
CA SER A 83 -5.54 1.35 1.79
C SER A 83 -6.58 0.71 2.71
N GLU A 84 -6.55 -0.62 2.82
CA GLU A 84 -7.48 -1.35 3.69
C GLU A 84 -7.20 -1.06 5.17
N GLU A 85 -5.94 -1.05 5.58
CA GLU A 85 -5.52 -0.72 6.95
C GLU A 85 -5.96 0.70 7.33
N ILE A 86 -5.77 1.67 6.43
CA ILE A 86 -6.23 3.05 6.60
C ILE A 86 -7.76 3.11 6.71
N GLY A 87 -8.49 2.42 5.83
CA GLY A 87 -9.96 2.40 5.85
C GLY A 87 -10.54 1.82 7.14
N ILE A 88 -9.92 0.76 7.69
CA ILE A 88 -10.29 0.18 8.98
C ILE A 88 -10.01 1.17 10.11
N ALA A 89 -8.82 1.77 10.13
CA ALA A 89 -8.43 2.70 11.17
C ALA A 89 -9.33 3.95 11.21
N ILE A 90 -9.71 4.49 10.04
CA ILE A 90 -10.69 5.60 9.96
C ILE A 90 -12.02 5.21 10.60
N LYS A 91 -12.55 4.01 10.30
CA LYS A 91 -13.80 3.52 10.89
C LYS A 91 -13.71 3.33 12.40
N GLN A 92 -12.53 2.96 12.91
CA GLN A 92 -12.27 2.77 14.33
C GLN A 92 -11.86 4.07 15.06
N GLY A 93 -11.61 5.15 14.32
CA GLY A 93 -11.09 6.40 14.87
C GLY A 93 -9.62 6.33 15.31
N ASP A 94 -8.87 5.33 14.86
CA ASP A 94 -7.44 5.20 15.10
C ASP A 94 -6.67 6.21 14.23
N LYS A 95 -6.05 7.19 14.88
CA LYS A 95 -5.27 8.25 14.23
C LYS A 95 -3.77 7.95 14.23
N ASP A 96 -3.32 6.98 15.01
CA ASP A 96 -1.89 6.66 15.14
C ASP A 96 -1.39 5.85 13.93
N ILE A 97 -2.30 5.18 13.22
CA ILE A 97 -1.97 4.52 11.94
C ILE A 97 -1.25 5.45 10.97
N PHE A 98 -1.68 6.71 10.86
CA PHE A 98 -1.11 7.66 9.91
C PHE A 98 0.33 8.03 10.30
N LYS A 99 0.62 8.13 11.60
CA LYS A 99 2.01 8.34 12.07
C LYS A 99 2.89 7.14 11.77
N LYS A 100 2.37 5.92 11.95
CA LYS A 100 3.08 4.68 11.64
C LYS A 100 3.41 4.62 10.15
N LEU A 101 2.41 4.75 9.29
CA LEU A 101 2.56 4.67 7.84
C LEU A 101 3.43 5.79 7.27
N ALA A 102 3.36 7.00 7.84
CA ALA A 102 4.25 8.11 7.47
C ALA A 102 5.73 7.78 7.76
N LYS A 103 6.03 7.17 8.91
CA LYS A 103 7.40 6.73 9.25
C LYS A 103 7.90 5.61 8.35
N GLU A 104 7.00 4.74 7.90
CA GLU A 104 7.29 3.66 6.95
C GLU A 104 7.41 4.16 5.50
N ASN A 105 7.22 5.46 5.23
CA ASN A 105 7.15 6.07 3.90
C ASN A 105 6.06 5.47 2.99
N LYS A 106 4.97 4.95 3.56
CA LYS A 106 3.88 4.32 2.79
C LYS A 106 2.75 5.26 2.43
N ILE A 107 2.76 6.45 3.02
CA ILE A 107 1.83 7.53 2.72
C ILE A 107 2.60 8.84 2.61
N GLY A 108 2.06 9.78 1.88
CA GLY A 108 2.65 11.11 1.78
C GLY A 108 1.75 12.12 1.11
N CYS A 109 2.33 13.28 0.82
CA CYS A 109 1.66 14.34 0.08
C CYS A 109 2.49 14.78 -1.12
N VAL A 110 1.80 15.19 -2.18
CA VAL A 110 2.38 15.59 -3.45
C VAL A 110 1.71 16.88 -3.93
N LYS A 111 2.50 17.76 -4.53
CA LYS A 111 2.01 18.96 -5.21
C LYS A 111 1.95 18.72 -6.72
N PRO A 112 1.16 19.52 -7.46
CA PRO A 112 1.18 19.47 -8.92
C PRO A 112 2.62 19.60 -9.44
N SER A 113 2.98 18.73 -10.38
CA SER A 113 4.18 18.88 -11.20
C SER A 113 4.05 20.18 -12.01
N LYS A 114 5.16 20.91 -12.14
CA LYS A 114 5.24 22.11 -12.99
C LYS A 114 5.11 21.76 -14.46
#